data_AF-A0A6S6TZT1-F1
#
_entry.id   AF-A0A6S6TZT1-F1
#
_cell.length_a   1.000
_cell.length_b   1.000
_cell.length_c   1.000
_cell.angle_alpha   90.00
_cell.angle_beta   90.00
_cell.angle_gamma   90.00
#
_symmetry.space_group_name_H-M   'P 1'
#
loop_
_entity.id
_entity.type
_entity.pdbx_description
1 polymer ?
#
loop_
_entity_poly.entity_id
_entity_poly.type
_entity_poly.pdbx_seq_one_letter_code
_entity_poly.pdbx_strand_id
1 'polypeptide(L)'
;MNYTFLLILTLSFSLLNATNFKDINPKPTKTMLENQLNAKDCASPITASETISEDFKYGCFCGKDYPILDNNESEDFRKLSKEKREKIIESYFLIKPYDDIDALCMQHDICYLYQGKKAKVCNRAIYDELRSVKNKFKTDQKSTKNKECKHLANDISSIFKTIFASADDEDSIFELGALFFNTSLTISQKIMEESIDTVVTQDARYPDKGEKCLLPSK
;
A
#
# COMPACT_ATOMS: atom_id res chain seq x y z
N MET A 1 -51.77 23.53 -12.47
CA MET A 1 -50.44 23.08 -12.93
C MET A 1 -49.42 23.55 -11.92
N ASN A 2 -48.84 22.65 -11.11
CA ASN A 2 -47.61 22.92 -10.39
C ASN A 2 -46.86 21.59 -10.26
N TYR A 3 -45.71 21.54 -10.90
CA TYR A 3 -44.80 20.41 -10.92
C TYR A 3 -44.15 20.29 -9.55
N THR A 4 -44.66 19.41 -8.70
CA THR A 4 -43.95 18.92 -7.51
C THR A 4 -43.52 17.49 -7.78
N PHE A 5 -42.69 17.34 -8.81
CA PHE A 5 -42.04 16.10 -9.17
C PHE A 5 -40.54 16.36 -9.08
N LEU A 6 -39.82 15.40 -8.51
CA LEU A 6 -38.36 15.24 -8.54
C LEU A 6 -37.52 16.19 -7.67
N LEU A 7 -37.12 15.72 -6.47
CA LEU A 7 -35.72 15.66 -6.01
C LEU A 7 -35.62 15.04 -4.59
N ILE A 8 -36.11 13.82 -4.42
CA ILE A 8 -35.50 12.91 -3.42
C ILE A 8 -34.43 12.14 -4.18
N LEU A 9 -33.41 12.88 -4.61
CA LEU A 9 -32.18 12.33 -5.15
C LEU A 9 -31.43 11.78 -3.95
N THR A 10 -31.63 10.49 -3.70
CA THR A 10 -30.65 9.52 -3.19
C THR A 10 -29.36 10.14 -2.65
N LEU A 11 -29.45 10.82 -1.50
CA LEU A 11 -28.33 11.02 -0.58
C LEU A 11 -28.24 9.80 0.33
N SER A 12 -28.27 8.61 -0.26
CA SER A 12 -27.47 7.50 0.26
C SER A 12 -26.03 7.89 -0.02
N PHE A 13 -25.52 8.83 0.79
CA PHE A 13 -24.11 8.94 1.07
C PHE A 13 -23.69 7.52 1.44
N SER A 14 -23.05 6.85 0.49
CA SER A 14 -22.15 5.75 0.78
C SER A 14 -21.19 6.31 1.81
N LEU A 15 -21.49 6.10 3.09
CA LEU A 15 -20.52 6.13 4.16
C LEU A 15 -19.45 5.17 3.68
N LEU A 16 -18.42 5.72 3.04
CA LEU A 16 -17.21 5.03 2.70
C LEU A 16 -16.58 4.72 4.05
N ASN A 17 -17.05 3.64 4.69
CA ASN A 17 -16.41 3.10 5.87
C ASN A 17 -14.95 2.89 5.47
N ALA A 18 -14.04 3.54 6.20
CA ALA A 18 -12.62 3.30 6.02
C ALA A 18 -12.39 1.81 6.26
N THR A 19 -11.86 1.13 5.26
CA THR A 19 -11.49 -0.28 5.37
C THR A 19 -10.12 -0.33 6.03
N ASN A 20 -10.01 -1.00 7.16
CA ASN A 20 -8.74 -1.23 7.84
C ASN A 20 -8.31 -2.69 7.68
N PHE A 21 -7.01 -2.97 7.84
CA PHE A 21 -6.51 -4.35 7.72
C PHE A 21 -6.98 -5.26 8.84
N LYS A 22 -7.23 -4.73 10.04
CA LYS A 22 -7.68 -5.52 11.20
C LYS A 22 -9.01 -6.26 10.95
N ASP A 23 -9.86 -5.70 10.09
CA ASP A 23 -11.17 -6.26 9.77
C ASP A 23 -11.15 -7.24 8.58
N ILE A 24 -10.13 -7.16 7.71
CA ILE A 24 -10.08 -7.93 6.45
C ILE A 24 -8.96 -8.97 6.39
N ASN A 25 -7.92 -8.84 7.23
CA ASN A 25 -6.87 -9.84 7.38
C ASN A 25 -7.29 -10.96 8.34
N PRO A 26 -6.70 -12.15 8.22
CA PRO A 26 -6.96 -13.23 9.17
C PRO A 26 -6.50 -12.82 10.57
N LYS A 27 -7.23 -13.28 11.59
CA LYS A 27 -6.73 -13.18 12.97
C LYS A 27 -5.46 -14.03 13.07
N PRO A 28 -4.37 -13.51 13.68
CA PRO A 28 -3.15 -14.29 13.85
C PRO A 28 -3.41 -15.61 14.58
N THR A 29 -2.93 -16.71 14.01
CA THR A 29 -2.91 -18.02 14.67
C THR A 29 -1.86 -18.05 15.79
N LYS A 30 -1.85 -19.10 16.62
CA LYS A 30 -0.80 -19.30 17.62
C LYS A 30 0.59 -19.31 16.97
N THR A 31 0.73 -20.01 15.84
CA THR A 31 1.97 -20.08 15.06
C THR A 31 2.39 -18.70 14.57
N MET A 32 1.47 -17.90 14.02
CA MET A 32 1.79 -16.55 13.55
C MET A 32 2.27 -15.64 14.69
N LEU A 33 1.65 -15.74 15.87
CA LEU A 33 2.08 -14.99 17.05
C LEU A 33 3.45 -15.45 17.57
N GLU A 34 3.70 -16.76 17.60
CA GLU A 34 5.01 -17.32 17.94
C GLU A 34 6.09 -16.88 16.94
N ASN A 35 5.78 -16.89 15.64
CA ASN A 35 6.67 -16.38 14.59
C ASN A 35 6.96 -14.89 14.79
N GLN A 36 5.95 -14.09 15.09
CA GLN A 36 6.09 -12.65 15.31
C GLN A 36 7.05 -12.34 16.47
N LEU A 37 6.99 -13.11 17.55
CA LEU A 37 7.89 -12.97 18.70
C LEU A 37 9.36 -13.28 18.34
N ASN A 38 9.56 -14.20 17.39
CA ASN A 38 10.88 -14.64 16.93
C ASN A 38 11.28 -13.99 15.58
N ALA A 39 10.53 -13.00 15.12
CA ALA A 39 10.72 -12.40 13.82
C ALA A 39 12.08 -11.71 13.73
N LYS A 40 12.76 -11.94 12.60
CA LYS A 40 14.07 -11.35 12.32
C LYS A 40 13.91 -10.03 11.59
N ASP A 41 14.83 -9.10 11.84
CA ASP A 41 14.92 -7.92 11.00
C ASP A 41 15.21 -8.34 9.56
N CYS A 42 14.56 -7.67 8.62
CA CYS A 42 14.83 -7.86 7.21
C CYS A 42 16.30 -7.53 6.89
N ALA A 43 17.00 -8.49 6.28
CA ALA A 43 18.46 -8.42 6.12
C ALA A 43 18.92 -7.29 5.19
N SER A 44 18.14 -7.00 4.15
CA SER A 44 18.49 -6.05 3.09
C SER A 44 17.24 -5.26 2.64
N PRO A 45 16.72 -4.33 3.46
CA PRO A 45 15.61 -3.48 3.06
C PRO A 45 16.02 -2.58 1.89
N ILE A 46 15.10 -2.38 0.95
CA ILE A 46 15.28 -1.54 -0.23
C ILE A 46 14.95 -0.09 0.13
N THR A 47 15.86 0.83 -0.16
CA THR A 47 15.59 2.28 -0.06
C THR A 47 14.73 2.71 -1.26
N ALA A 48 13.78 3.63 -1.03
CA ALA A 48 12.88 4.09 -2.06
C ALA A 48 13.65 4.82 -3.17
N SER A 49 13.35 4.48 -4.42
CA SER A 49 13.84 5.21 -5.61
C SER A 49 12.90 6.37 -5.92
N GLU A 50 13.46 7.54 -6.21
CA GLU A 50 12.71 8.73 -6.65
C GLU A 50 11.85 8.44 -7.89
N THR A 51 12.36 7.64 -8.82
CA THR A 51 11.60 7.19 -9.99
C THR A 51 10.51 6.20 -9.60
N ILE A 52 9.26 6.57 -9.87
CA ILE A 52 8.09 5.72 -9.63
C ILE A 52 7.73 4.97 -10.91
N SER A 53 7.82 3.65 -10.85
CA SER A 53 7.54 2.73 -11.95
C SER A 53 6.88 1.45 -11.43
N GLU A 54 6.56 0.52 -12.33
CA GLU A 54 6.09 -0.82 -11.96
C GLU A 54 7.11 -1.62 -11.13
N ASP A 55 8.39 -1.28 -11.24
CA ASP A 55 9.50 -1.93 -10.53
C ASP A 55 9.82 -1.26 -9.19
N PHE A 56 8.99 -0.31 -8.75
CA PHE A 56 9.18 0.37 -7.47
C PHE A 56 9.19 -0.65 -6.32
N LYS A 57 10.22 -0.55 -5.48
CA LYS A 57 10.37 -1.34 -4.27
C LYS A 57 10.77 -0.45 -3.10
N TYR A 58 10.29 -0.78 -1.92
CA TYR A 58 10.65 -0.12 -0.68
C TYR A 58 10.54 -1.08 0.50
N GLY A 59 11.45 -0.94 1.47
CA GLY A 59 11.46 -1.78 2.66
C GLY A 59 11.65 -3.24 2.26
N CYS A 60 10.78 -4.10 2.76
CA CYS A 60 10.84 -5.54 2.56
C CYS A 60 9.57 -6.12 1.98
N PHE A 61 8.51 -5.30 1.88
CA PHE A 61 7.20 -5.73 1.43
C PHE A 61 6.56 -4.79 0.40
N CYS A 62 6.98 -3.53 0.32
CA CYS A 62 6.38 -2.66 -0.68
C CYS A 62 6.96 -2.94 -2.06
N GLY A 63 6.18 -3.52 -2.96
CA GLY A 63 6.53 -3.66 -4.37
C GLY A 63 5.68 -4.72 -5.07
N LYS A 64 5.60 -4.67 -6.39
CA LYS A 64 4.95 -5.73 -7.16
C LYS A 64 5.82 -6.99 -7.10
N ASP A 65 5.18 -8.12 -6.79
CA ASP A 65 5.82 -9.44 -6.70
C ASP A 65 7.06 -9.43 -5.76
N TYR A 66 6.99 -8.64 -4.68
CA TYR A 66 8.04 -8.47 -3.68
C TYR A 66 7.40 -8.48 -2.26
N PRO A 67 7.93 -9.22 -1.28
CA PRO A 67 9.15 -10.01 -1.34
C PRO A 67 8.92 -11.34 -2.06
N ILE A 68 9.98 -11.84 -2.68
CA ILE A 68 10.00 -13.21 -3.19
C ILE A 68 10.29 -14.11 -1.98
N LEU A 69 9.24 -14.67 -1.38
CA LEU A 69 9.40 -15.73 -0.37
C LEU A 69 9.55 -17.06 -1.12
N ASP A 70 10.59 -17.84 -0.79
CA ASP A 70 11.11 -19.07 -1.43
C ASP A 70 10.12 -20.26 -1.64
N ASN A 71 8.82 -20.02 -1.72
CA ASN A 71 7.82 -21.03 -1.99
C ASN A 71 7.63 -21.18 -3.50
N ASN A 72 8.38 -22.09 -4.12
CA ASN A 72 8.22 -22.56 -5.52
C ASN A 72 7.68 -21.47 -6.47
N GLU A 73 8.61 -20.64 -6.95
CA GLU A 73 8.48 -19.38 -7.71
C GLU A 73 7.55 -19.35 -8.95
N SER A 74 6.69 -20.33 -9.17
CA SER A 74 5.81 -20.42 -10.35
C SER A 74 4.32 -20.63 -10.05
N GLU A 75 3.93 -20.99 -8.82
CA GLU A 75 2.51 -21.14 -8.48
C GLU A 75 1.89 -19.79 -8.08
N ASP A 76 1.16 -19.20 -9.03
CA ASP A 76 0.25 -18.08 -8.79
C ASP A 76 -0.57 -18.30 -7.50
N PHE A 77 -0.46 -17.37 -6.54
CA PHE A 77 -1.09 -17.50 -5.22
C PHE A 77 -2.60 -17.75 -5.30
N ARG A 78 -3.23 -17.33 -6.40
CA ARG A 78 -4.66 -17.52 -6.69
C ARG A 78 -5.04 -18.98 -6.90
N LYS A 79 -4.08 -19.83 -7.27
CA LYS A 79 -4.24 -21.27 -7.51
C LYS A 79 -3.90 -22.11 -6.28
N LEU A 80 -3.37 -21.50 -5.23
CA LEU A 80 -2.97 -22.19 -4.01
C LEU A 80 -4.18 -22.56 -3.15
N SER A 81 -4.13 -23.75 -2.55
CA SER A 81 -5.11 -24.12 -1.52
C SER A 81 -5.07 -23.15 -0.34
N LYS A 82 -6.16 -23.05 0.41
CA LYS A 82 -6.23 -22.20 1.60
C LYS A 82 -5.10 -22.51 2.58
N GLU A 83 -4.81 -23.79 2.81
CA GLU A 83 -3.73 -24.25 3.70
C GLU A 83 -2.34 -23.82 3.22
N LYS A 84 -2.06 -23.90 1.90
CA LYS A 84 -0.80 -23.41 1.35
C LYS A 84 -0.67 -21.89 1.54
N ARG A 85 -1.75 -21.13 1.29
CA ARG A 85 -1.77 -19.67 1.50
C ARG A 85 -1.54 -19.29 2.95
N GLU A 86 -2.15 -20.03 3.89
CA GLU A 86 -1.95 -19.83 5.32
C GLU A 86 -0.49 -20.05 5.74
N LYS A 87 0.18 -21.09 5.24
CA LYS A 87 1.62 -21.30 5.48
C LYS A 87 2.49 -20.18 4.92
N ILE A 88 2.14 -19.62 3.76
CA ILE A 88 2.84 -18.45 3.22
C ILE A 88 2.65 -17.25 4.15
N ILE A 89 1.41 -16.98 4.59
CA ILE A 89 1.12 -15.91 5.55
C ILE A 89 1.93 -16.10 6.83
N GLU A 90 2.03 -17.32 7.38
CA GLU A 90 2.87 -17.62 8.55
C GLU A 90 4.34 -17.21 8.35
N SER A 91 4.89 -17.37 7.14
CA SER A 91 6.24 -16.94 6.80
C SER A 91 6.41 -15.41 6.78
N TYR A 92 5.37 -14.65 6.43
CA TYR A 92 5.42 -13.19 6.56
C TYR A 92 5.68 -12.79 8.01
N PHE A 93 5.04 -13.46 8.98
CA PHE A 93 5.23 -13.17 10.42
C PHE A 93 6.64 -13.51 10.95
N LEU A 94 7.52 -14.13 10.17
CA LEU A 94 8.93 -14.36 10.54
C LEU A 94 9.84 -13.16 10.22
N ILE A 95 9.33 -12.16 9.48
CA ILE A 95 10.10 -11.02 9.00
C ILE A 95 9.52 -9.76 9.65
N LYS A 96 10.35 -8.99 10.34
CA LYS A 96 9.97 -7.67 10.83
C LYS A 96 9.95 -6.67 9.67
N PRO A 97 8.86 -5.91 9.49
CA PRO A 97 8.83 -4.79 8.56
C PRO A 97 9.95 -3.79 8.87
N TYR A 98 10.45 -3.15 7.82
CA TYR A 98 11.49 -2.15 7.93
C TYR A 98 11.05 -0.98 8.83
N ASP A 99 9.82 -0.50 8.62
CA ASP A 99 9.16 0.55 9.38
C ASP A 99 7.62 0.47 9.30
N ASP A 100 6.91 1.50 9.74
CA ASP A 100 5.43 1.50 9.77
C ASP A 100 4.78 1.61 8.40
N ILE A 101 5.48 2.15 7.39
CA ILE A 101 4.98 2.18 6.01
C ILE A 101 5.12 0.79 5.41
N ASP A 102 6.28 0.16 5.57
CA ASP A 102 6.54 -1.21 5.10
C ASP A 102 5.61 -2.23 5.78
N ALA A 103 5.25 -2.00 7.04
CA ALA A 103 4.27 -2.82 7.76
C ALA A 103 2.89 -2.81 7.10
N LEU A 104 2.46 -1.70 6.49
CA LEU A 104 1.20 -1.64 5.76
C LEU A 104 1.25 -2.43 4.45
N CYS A 105 2.38 -2.43 3.76
CA CYS A 105 2.59 -3.27 2.57
C CYS A 105 2.54 -4.76 2.95
N MET A 106 3.20 -5.16 4.04
CA MET A 106 3.08 -6.52 4.58
C MET A 106 1.62 -6.93 4.84
N GLN A 107 0.82 -6.04 5.44
CA GLN A 107 -0.61 -6.31 5.67
C GLN A 107 -1.41 -6.43 4.38
N HIS A 108 -1.06 -5.68 3.34
CA HIS A 108 -1.68 -5.77 2.01
C HIS A 108 -1.39 -7.11 1.33
N ASP A 109 -0.14 -7.58 1.36
CA ASP A 109 0.23 -8.87 0.79
C ASP A 109 -0.49 -10.02 1.51
N ILE A 110 -0.54 -9.97 2.84
CA ILE A 110 -1.32 -10.92 3.66
C ILE A 110 -2.79 -10.90 3.26
N CYS A 111 -3.36 -9.72 2.97
CA CYS A 111 -4.73 -9.59 2.51
C CYS A 111 -4.94 -10.33 1.19
N TYR A 112 -4.09 -10.11 0.18
CA TYR A 112 -4.16 -10.82 -1.10
C TYR A 112 -4.03 -12.33 -0.95
N LEU A 113 -3.07 -12.79 -0.14
CA LEU A 113 -2.90 -14.21 0.16
C LEU A 113 -4.13 -14.79 0.85
N TYR A 114 -4.72 -14.08 1.81
CA TYR A 114 -5.89 -14.56 2.54
C TYR A 114 -7.15 -14.61 1.67
N GLN A 115 -7.37 -13.57 0.86
CA GLN A 115 -8.48 -13.52 -0.09
C GLN A 115 -8.30 -14.52 -1.24
N GLY A 116 -7.06 -14.86 -1.59
CA GLY A 116 -6.74 -15.79 -2.68
C GLY A 116 -6.96 -15.19 -4.06
N LYS A 117 -7.02 -13.87 -4.13
CA LYS A 117 -7.20 -13.06 -5.33
C LYS A 117 -6.71 -11.65 -5.07
N LYS A 118 -6.42 -10.90 -6.14
CA LYS A 118 -6.21 -9.46 -6.04
C LYS A 118 -7.56 -8.82 -5.76
N ALA A 119 -7.81 -8.43 -4.51
CA ALA A 119 -9.12 -7.95 -4.07
C ALA A 119 -9.14 -6.42 -3.92
N LYS A 120 -10.18 -5.76 -4.46
CA LYS A 120 -10.37 -4.29 -4.32
C LYS A 120 -10.32 -3.82 -2.86
N VAL A 121 -10.84 -4.64 -1.95
CA VAL A 121 -10.86 -4.32 -0.51
C VAL A 121 -9.46 -4.16 0.07
N CYS A 122 -8.48 -4.96 -0.38
CA CYS A 122 -7.09 -4.85 0.07
C CYS A 122 -6.45 -3.56 -0.45
N ASN A 123 -6.64 -3.25 -1.75
CA ASN A 123 -6.14 -2.00 -2.36
C ASN A 123 -6.71 -0.75 -1.70
N ARG A 124 -8.01 -0.78 -1.36
CA ARG A 124 -8.64 0.31 -0.65
C ARG A 124 -8.10 0.46 0.77
N ALA A 125 -7.89 -0.65 1.48
CA ALA A 125 -7.35 -0.62 2.84
C ALA A 125 -5.92 -0.05 2.89
N ILE A 126 -5.01 -0.47 1.99
CA ILE A 126 -3.66 0.10 1.95
C ILE A 126 -3.68 1.60 1.62
N TYR A 127 -4.55 2.02 0.68
CA TYR A 127 -4.70 3.43 0.34
C TYR A 127 -5.18 4.27 1.55
N ASP A 128 -6.24 3.82 2.23
CA ASP A 128 -6.81 4.52 3.38
C ASP A 128 -5.82 4.58 4.56
N GLU A 129 -5.11 3.48 4.84
CA GLU A 129 -4.11 3.42 5.92
C GLU A 129 -2.88 4.28 5.61
N LEU A 130 -2.32 4.23 4.39
CA LEU A 130 -1.19 5.09 4.01
C LEU A 130 -1.55 6.58 4.06
N ARG A 131 -2.77 6.94 3.64
CA ARG A 131 -3.29 8.30 3.77
C ARG A 131 -3.40 8.72 5.24
N SER A 132 -3.84 7.81 6.11
CA SER A 132 -3.90 8.03 7.57
C SER A 132 -2.50 8.22 8.16
N VAL A 133 -1.54 7.36 7.81
CA VAL A 133 -0.13 7.42 8.24
C VAL A 133 0.54 8.72 7.80
N LYS A 134 0.34 9.15 6.55
CA LYS A 134 0.82 10.46 6.06
C LYS A 134 0.41 11.61 6.97
N ASN A 135 -0.83 11.61 7.45
CA ASN A 135 -1.35 12.67 8.30
C ASN A 135 -0.81 12.62 9.75
N LYS A 136 -0.22 11.49 10.17
CA LYS A 136 0.37 11.32 11.51
C LYS A 136 1.81 11.83 11.59
N PHE A 137 2.57 11.80 10.50
CA PHE A 137 3.84 12.51 10.45
C PHE A 137 3.58 14.00 10.62
N LYS A 138 4.14 14.64 11.63
CA LYS A 138 3.96 16.09 11.83
C LYS A 138 5.05 16.82 11.06
N THR A 139 4.65 17.76 10.20
CA THR A 139 5.58 18.70 9.56
C THR A 139 5.87 19.82 10.54
N ASP A 140 6.67 19.52 11.54
CA ASP A 140 7.32 20.56 12.33
C ASP A 140 8.48 21.08 11.46
N GLN A 141 8.67 22.40 11.36
CA GLN A 141 9.64 23.05 10.45
C GLN A 141 11.11 22.56 10.57
N LYS A 142 11.42 21.70 11.54
CA LYS A 142 12.76 21.18 11.84
C LYS A 142 13.00 19.71 11.44
N SER A 143 11.97 18.94 11.06
CA SER A 143 12.15 17.50 10.77
C SER A 143 11.99 17.22 9.28
N THR A 144 13.10 17.25 8.54
CA THR A 144 13.18 16.88 7.12
C THR A 144 12.67 15.44 6.91
N LYS A 145 13.07 14.51 7.79
CA LYS A 145 12.61 13.12 7.77
C LYS A 145 11.09 12.94 7.80
N ASN A 146 10.37 13.72 8.62
CA ASN A 146 8.90 13.61 8.65
C ASN A 146 8.27 14.07 7.34
N LYS A 147 8.87 15.06 6.66
CA LYS A 147 8.44 15.51 5.33
C LYS A 147 8.70 14.41 4.29
N GLU A 148 9.89 13.82 4.29
CA GLU A 148 10.26 12.69 3.42
C GLU A 148 9.34 11.48 3.62
N CYS A 149 9.06 11.10 4.87
CA CYS A 149 8.13 10.02 5.19
C CYS A 149 6.69 10.30 4.72
N LYS A 150 6.27 11.58 4.69
CA LYS A 150 4.98 11.95 4.08
C LYS A 150 4.98 11.76 2.58
N HIS A 151 6.04 12.20 1.90
CA HIS A 151 6.18 12.03 0.46
C HIS A 151 6.16 10.55 0.11
N LEU A 152 6.94 9.74 0.82
CA LEU A 152 6.98 8.30 0.65
C LEU A 152 5.60 7.64 0.85
N ALA A 153 4.92 7.91 1.97
CA ALA A 153 3.58 7.36 2.22
C ALA A 153 2.57 7.78 1.16
N ASN A 154 2.63 9.04 0.70
CA ASN A 154 1.76 9.55 -0.35
C ASN A 154 1.99 8.83 -1.69
N ASP A 155 3.26 8.66 -2.04
CA ASP A 155 3.71 8.11 -3.31
C ASP A 155 3.39 6.63 -3.41
N ILE A 156 3.64 5.86 -2.34
CA ILE A 156 3.22 4.46 -2.25
C ILE A 156 1.69 4.35 -2.36
N SER A 157 0.92 5.21 -1.67
CA SER A 157 -0.55 5.16 -1.78
C SER A 157 -1.03 5.41 -3.21
N SER A 158 -0.35 6.30 -3.93
CA SER A 158 -0.63 6.57 -5.34
C SER A 158 -0.33 5.34 -6.19
N ILE A 159 0.84 4.71 -6.01
CA ILE A 159 1.26 3.51 -6.76
C ILE A 159 0.23 2.39 -6.61
N PHE A 160 -0.20 2.07 -5.38
CA PHE A 160 -1.21 1.02 -5.15
C PHE A 160 -2.57 1.36 -5.74
N LYS A 161 -2.94 2.65 -5.78
CA LYS A 161 -4.20 3.10 -6.36
C LYS A 161 -4.18 3.14 -7.89
N THR A 162 -3.02 3.32 -8.51
CA THR A 162 -2.93 3.56 -9.96
C THR A 162 -2.20 2.44 -10.70
N ILE A 163 -0.97 2.12 -10.32
CA ILE A 163 -0.09 1.17 -11.00
C ILE A 163 -0.45 -0.28 -10.62
N PHE A 164 -0.66 -0.55 -9.33
CA PHE A 164 -0.97 -1.90 -8.84
C PHE A 164 -2.48 -2.15 -8.65
N ALA A 165 -3.31 -1.30 -9.23
CA ALA A 165 -4.75 -1.24 -9.01
C ALA A 165 -5.52 -2.46 -9.55
N SER A 166 -4.91 -3.30 -10.38
CA SER A 166 -5.56 -4.44 -11.03
C SER A 166 -6.13 -5.40 -9.99
N ALA A 167 -7.46 -5.51 -9.92
CA ALA A 167 -8.17 -6.44 -9.06
C ALA A 167 -8.96 -7.46 -9.89
N ASP A 168 -9.02 -8.70 -9.40
CA ASP A 168 -9.63 -9.84 -10.12
C ASP A 168 -11.17 -9.86 -10.01
N ASP A 169 -11.77 -8.94 -9.26
CA ASP A 169 -13.23 -8.79 -9.08
C ASP A 169 -13.87 -7.77 -10.05
N GLU A 170 -13.22 -7.50 -11.20
CA GLU A 170 -13.74 -6.58 -12.21
C GLU A 170 -14.45 -7.24 -13.40
N ASP A 171 -15.77 -7.08 -13.43
CA ASP A 171 -16.61 -7.07 -14.65
C ASP A 171 -16.63 -5.66 -15.33
N SER A 172 -15.53 -4.88 -15.28
CA SER A 172 -15.55 -3.45 -15.60
C SER A 172 -14.43 -3.01 -16.55
N ILE A 173 -14.57 -3.34 -17.83
CA ILE A 173 -13.72 -2.85 -18.94
C ILE A 173 -13.63 -1.30 -18.95
N PHE A 174 -14.63 -0.60 -18.40
CA PHE A 174 -14.68 0.87 -18.35
C PHE A 174 -13.85 1.49 -17.22
N GLU A 175 -13.72 0.86 -16.03
CA GLU A 175 -12.82 1.37 -14.97
C GLU A 175 -11.35 1.19 -15.34
N LEU A 176 -11.02 0.07 -15.98
CA LEU A 176 -9.67 -0.19 -16.47
C LEU A 176 -9.21 0.87 -17.48
N GLY A 177 -10.09 1.26 -18.41
CA GLY A 177 -9.83 2.34 -19.37
C GLY A 177 -9.56 3.69 -18.69
N ALA A 178 -10.40 4.08 -17.73
CA ALA A 178 -10.18 5.30 -16.96
C ALA A 178 -8.91 5.25 -16.11
N LEU A 179 -8.56 4.08 -15.56
CA LEU A 179 -7.33 3.86 -14.79
C LEU A 179 -6.07 3.94 -15.63
N PHE A 180 -6.05 3.42 -16.87
CA PHE A 180 -4.89 3.52 -17.78
C PHE A 180 -4.63 4.96 -18.27
N PHE A 181 -5.69 5.71 -18.57
CA PHE A 181 -5.56 7.13 -18.90
C PHE A 181 -5.14 7.96 -17.68
N ASN A 182 -5.70 7.67 -16.50
CA ASN A 182 -5.34 8.36 -15.26
C ASN A 182 -3.95 7.97 -14.75
N THR A 183 -3.48 6.72 -14.91
CA THR A 183 -2.08 6.34 -14.57
C THR A 183 -1.10 7.11 -15.42
N SER A 184 -1.30 7.13 -16.74
CA SER A 184 -0.43 7.87 -17.67
C SER A 184 -0.42 9.37 -17.36
N LEU A 185 -1.59 9.95 -17.06
CA LEU A 185 -1.70 11.35 -16.62
C LEU A 185 -1.10 11.59 -15.24
N THR A 186 -1.27 10.69 -14.27
CA THR A 186 -0.72 10.83 -12.91
C THR A 186 0.79 10.67 -12.93
N ILE A 187 1.33 9.71 -13.69
CA ILE A 187 2.77 9.54 -13.89
C ILE A 187 3.34 10.79 -14.59
N SER A 188 2.68 11.30 -15.64
CA SER A 188 3.13 12.51 -16.35
C SER A 188 3.03 13.79 -15.49
N GLN A 189 1.95 13.95 -14.73
CA GLN A 189 1.79 15.05 -13.77
C GLN A 189 2.83 14.97 -12.66
N LYS A 190 3.15 13.75 -12.20
CA LYS A 190 4.17 13.53 -11.19
C LYS A 190 5.58 13.77 -11.70
N ILE A 191 5.88 13.40 -12.96
CA ILE A 191 7.12 13.79 -13.64
C ILE A 191 7.20 15.32 -13.78
N MET A 192 6.09 16.00 -14.06
CA MET A 192 6.03 17.47 -14.07
C MET A 192 6.20 18.08 -12.67
N GLU A 193 5.60 17.52 -11.62
CA GLU A 193 5.79 17.95 -10.22
C GLU A 193 7.23 17.71 -9.77
N GLU A 194 7.82 16.56 -10.12
CA GLU A 194 9.25 16.24 -9.93
C GLU A 194 10.13 17.32 -10.57
N SER A 195 9.78 17.80 -11.76
CA SER A 195 10.52 18.87 -12.44
C SER A 195 10.47 20.21 -11.71
N ILE A 196 9.43 20.47 -10.91
CA ILE A 196 9.20 21.75 -10.22
C ILE A 196 9.76 21.70 -8.79
N ASP A 197 9.52 20.62 -8.04
CA ASP A 197 10.03 20.48 -6.66
C ASP A 197 11.55 20.35 -6.61
N THR A 198 12.17 19.68 -7.58
CA THR A 198 13.64 19.51 -7.64
C THR A 198 14.38 20.82 -7.96
N VAL A 199 13.68 21.81 -8.55
CA VAL A 199 14.26 23.14 -8.86
C VAL A 199 14.11 24.12 -7.69
N VAL A 200 13.17 23.88 -6.76
CA VAL A 200 12.80 24.85 -5.71
C VAL A 200 13.29 24.45 -4.31
N THR A 201 13.54 23.17 -4.03
CA THR A 201 14.10 22.73 -2.73
C THR A 201 15.21 21.70 -2.91
N GLN A 202 16.41 21.96 -2.40
CA GLN A 202 17.56 21.03 -2.36
C GLN A 202 17.38 19.87 -1.34
N ASP A 203 16.16 19.62 -0.86
CA ASP A 203 15.89 18.60 0.14
C ASP A 203 15.65 17.24 -0.53
N ALA A 204 16.16 16.15 0.07
CA ALA A 204 15.87 14.80 -0.39
C ALA A 204 14.36 14.51 -0.37
N ARG A 205 13.86 13.75 -1.35
CA ARG A 205 12.43 13.41 -1.43
C ARG A 205 12.03 12.32 -0.45
N TYR A 206 12.92 11.35 -0.21
CA TYR A 206 12.71 10.18 0.64
C TYR A 206 13.80 10.05 1.69
N PRO A 207 13.55 9.30 2.79
CA PRO A 207 14.54 9.12 3.84
C PRO A 207 15.78 8.39 3.33
N ASP A 208 16.93 8.75 3.89
CA ASP A 208 18.21 8.15 3.57
C ASP A 208 18.27 6.65 3.97
N LYS A 209 19.26 5.94 3.42
CA LYS A 209 19.50 4.53 3.76
C LYS A 209 19.72 4.36 5.26
N GLY A 210 18.85 3.60 5.91
CA GLY A 210 18.90 3.34 7.35
C GLY A 210 17.93 4.19 8.16
N GLU A 211 17.34 5.22 7.56
CA GLU A 211 16.29 6.02 8.18
C GLU A 211 14.91 5.38 8.03
N LYS A 212 14.20 5.30 9.16
CA LYS A 212 12.88 4.65 9.26
C LYS A 212 11.77 5.66 9.48
N CYS A 213 10.64 5.44 8.80
CA CYS A 213 9.41 6.18 9.00
C CYS A 213 8.59 5.55 10.14
N LEU A 214 9.04 5.78 11.37
CA LEU A 214 8.37 5.34 12.58
C LEU A 214 7.38 6.42 13.06
N LEU A 215 6.14 6.00 13.28
CA LEU A 215 5.10 6.80 13.90
C LEU A 215 5.41 6.97 15.40
N PRO A 216 5.02 8.11 15.99
CA PRO A 216 5.14 8.30 17.43
C PRO A 216 4.35 7.22 18.15
N SER A 217 5.00 6.57 19.13
CA SER A 217 4.34 5.63 20.03
C SER A 217 3.17 6.33 20.73
N LYS A 218 2.01 5.66 20.76
CA LYS A 218 0.83 6.14 21.47
C LYS A 218 1.03 6.14 22.98
#